data_AF-A0A5R8VHS6-F1
#
_entry.id   AF-A0A5R8VHS6-F1
#
_cell.length_a   1.000
_cell.length_b   1.000
_cell.length_c   1.000
_cell.angle_alpha   90.00
_cell.angle_beta   90.00
_cell.angle_gamma   90.00
#
_symmetry.space_group_name_H-M   'P 1'
#
loop_
_entity.id
_entity.type
_entity.pdbx_description
1 polymer ?
#
loop_
_entity_poly.entity_id
_entity_poly.type
_entity_poly.pdbx_seq_one_letter_code
_entity_poly.pdbx_strand_id
1 'polypeptide(L)'
;MRSLASLREASGRPRSTKAGSVWPIPYNRHMKNSTPKRAILYLRLSVSKDESTSITRQRQELTALAKREEWTIVETLTDDGLSGGKPRANADHALAMLRKNQADVIAVFKFDRWSRMGARAVADLQDALDERAAKGNPALFIALQDGLRSDMTSWDIHVALTAALGRSERELIRSRVKSARKYQREARRHSGIPPYGYRPIPHPSGKGRALELHPEEAALVRRMADEVLSGATGYAVAKRLNAEGIKPRRAARWNAATVADLLRGDAILGYMSHRRPGDPSRASRPLLGEDGLPEQVWPAIITPDESAELRALLSRRPDWNSMPGAGRKRASRLLSDLVECVTCGSTLRVNYTDKLKNGTRAARYVCSASAGACPKKVSIHAVMLEDYVSKEFLAVAGGMEVFEIRESRRDTGELAQVQQAITATAADMAIPGADIAALASRLTDLHARREALEAVPVETVVESVSTGETFAEAWENRDTAGRRTLIASVLNGRIVVNPAPRGTRQIEDSRLYIPWRWTAPDLEAELVDAARAD
;
A
#
# COMPACT_ATOMS: atom_id res chain seq x y z
N MET A 1 24.63 59.86 14.27
CA MET A 1 25.29 59.67 15.59
C MET A 1 24.89 58.29 16.07
N ARG A 2 25.69 57.27 16.35
CA ARG A 2 27.12 56.92 16.52
C ARG A 2 27.12 55.38 16.24
N SER A 3 28.15 54.65 15.84
CA SER A 3 29.57 54.86 15.64
C SER A 3 30.11 53.58 14.98
N LEU A 4 30.71 53.72 13.80
CA LEU A 4 31.69 52.79 13.24
C LEU A 4 33.05 53.16 13.85
N ALA A 5 33.64 52.30 14.70
CA ALA A 5 35.09 52.33 14.99
C ALA A 5 35.53 51.18 15.93
N SER A 6 36.33 50.25 15.38
CA SER A 6 37.62 49.81 15.93
C SER A 6 38.38 49.10 14.79
N LEU A 7 39.18 49.78 13.95
CA LEU A 7 40.59 50.16 14.16
C LEU A 7 41.42 49.01 14.75
N ARG A 8 42.27 48.38 13.92
CA ARG A 8 43.75 48.55 13.84
C ARG A 8 44.37 47.26 14.41
N GLU A 9 45.40 46.63 13.87
CA GLU A 9 46.63 47.09 13.22
C GLU A 9 47.32 45.85 12.60
N ALA A 10 48.10 46.03 11.51
CA ALA A 10 49.46 45.49 11.36
C ALA A 10 49.89 45.46 9.87
N SER A 11 50.55 46.55 9.50
CA SER A 11 51.62 46.72 8.51
C SER A 11 52.37 45.47 7.98
N GLY A 12 52.63 45.45 6.66
CA GLY A 12 53.70 44.66 6.05
C GLY A 12 53.90 44.94 4.56
N ARG A 13 55.01 45.60 4.21
CA ARG A 13 55.45 45.98 2.84
C ARG A 13 55.58 44.78 1.87
N PRO A 14 55.52 45.01 0.54
CA PRO A 14 55.81 44.00 -0.47
C PRO A 14 57.32 43.78 -0.60
N ARG A 15 57.78 42.52 -0.69
CA ARG A 15 59.18 42.20 -0.99
C ARG A 15 59.31 41.22 -2.16
N SER A 16 59.97 41.75 -3.19
CA SER A 16 60.97 41.16 -4.07
C SER A 16 60.61 39.98 -4.99
N THR A 17 60.53 40.32 -6.28
CA THR A 17 61.39 39.80 -7.37
C THR A 17 62.00 38.40 -7.19
N LYS A 18 61.51 37.45 -7.99
CA LYS A 18 62.37 36.54 -8.76
C LYS A 18 61.85 36.43 -10.19
N ALA A 19 62.53 37.13 -11.08
CA ALA A 19 62.71 36.69 -12.46
C ALA A 19 63.39 35.31 -12.45
N GLY A 20 62.95 34.39 -13.29
CA GLY A 20 63.65 33.12 -13.48
C GLY A 20 62.80 32.04 -14.14
N SER A 21 63.19 31.69 -15.37
CA SER A 21 62.83 30.50 -16.15
C SER A 21 61.49 30.54 -16.92
N VAL A 22 61.49 31.29 -18.02
CA VAL A 22 60.84 30.82 -19.25
C VAL A 22 61.61 29.56 -19.67
N TRP A 23 61.05 28.38 -19.38
CA TRP A 23 61.50 27.16 -20.05
C TRP A 23 60.96 27.22 -21.48
N PRO A 24 61.81 27.20 -22.51
CA PRO A 24 61.32 26.96 -23.85
C PRO A 24 60.79 25.53 -23.85
N ILE A 25 59.48 25.35 -24.05
CA ILE A 25 58.95 24.05 -24.44
C ILE A 25 59.67 23.72 -25.75
N PRO A 26 60.54 22.70 -25.79
CA PRO A 26 61.16 22.33 -27.03
C PRO A 26 60.03 21.83 -27.92
N TYR A 27 59.90 22.44 -29.10
CA TYR A 27 59.13 21.89 -30.21
C TYR A 27 59.85 20.62 -30.68
N ASN A 28 59.78 19.58 -29.85
CA ASN A 28 60.46 18.33 -30.09
C ASN A 28 59.52 17.44 -30.89
N ARG A 29 59.65 17.60 -32.20
CA ARG A 29 59.23 16.66 -33.24
C ARG A 29 59.99 15.34 -33.04
N HIS A 30 59.63 14.60 -31.99
CA HIS A 30 60.09 13.24 -31.80
C HIS A 30 59.09 12.29 -32.46
N MET A 31 59.49 11.80 -33.63
CA MET A 31 59.11 10.49 -34.13
C MET A 31 59.34 9.47 -32.99
N LYS A 32 58.27 9.12 -32.27
CA LYS A 32 58.24 7.92 -31.46
C LYS A 32 57.57 6.86 -32.30
N ASN A 33 58.21 5.70 -32.41
CA ASN A 33 57.57 4.44 -32.79
C ASN A 33 56.38 4.20 -31.83
N SER A 34 55.22 4.76 -32.14
CA SER A 34 53.99 4.48 -31.42
C SER A 34 53.38 3.26 -32.07
N THR A 35 53.22 2.19 -31.30
CA THR A 35 52.29 1.11 -31.67
C THR A 35 50.97 1.74 -32.13
N PRO A 36 50.43 1.35 -33.30
CA PRO A 36 49.23 1.95 -33.85
C PRO A 36 48.10 1.87 -32.81
N LYS A 37 47.43 3.01 -32.55
CA LYS A 37 46.36 3.07 -31.56
C LYS A 37 45.22 2.12 -31.95
N ARG A 38 44.61 1.47 -30.97
CA ARG A 38 43.49 0.54 -31.21
C ARG A 38 42.16 1.28 -31.15
N ALA A 39 41.40 1.28 -32.23
CA ALA A 39 40.15 2.01 -32.35
C ALA A 39 38.92 1.10 -32.33
N ILE A 40 37.90 1.53 -31.60
CA ILE A 40 36.54 1.01 -31.67
C ILE A 40 35.72 1.97 -32.54
N LEU A 41 35.06 1.44 -33.57
CA LEU A 41 34.11 2.21 -34.36
C LEU A 41 32.70 1.99 -33.80
N TYR A 42 32.01 3.06 -33.43
CA TYR A 42 30.66 2.97 -32.89
C TYR A 42 29.65 3.62 -33.84
N LEU A 43 28.77 2.78 -34.39
CA LEU A 43 27.80 3.12 -35.42
C LEU A 43 26.39 3.09 -34.83
N ARG A 44 25.54 4.04 -35.24
CA ARG A 44 24.15 4.07 -34.78
C ARG A 44 23.18 4.60 -35.85
N LEU A 45 22.05 3.93 -35.99
CA LEU A 45 20.96 4.32 -36.88
C LEU A 45 20.14 5.48 -36.28
N SER A 46 19.76 6.44 -37.13
CA SER A 46 18.75 7.46 -36.81
C SER A 46 17.40 7.07 -37.41
N VAL A 47 16.32 7.33 -36.66
CA VAL A 47 14.93 6.84 -36.86
C VAL A 47 14.25 7.24 -38.19
N SER A 48 14.90 8.00 -39.09
CA SER A 48 14.25 8.52 -40.30
C SER A 48 15.01 8.17 -41.59
N LYS A 49 14.41 7.24 -42.35
CA LYS A 49 14.49 6.89 -43.79
C LYS A 49 15.89 6.80 -44.46
N ASP A 50 16.06 5.72 -45.22
CA ASP A 50 17.26 5.16 -45.87
C ASP A 50 18.22 4.38 -44.94
N GLU A 51 17.83 3.13 -44.68
CA GLU A 51 18.39 2.22 -43.66
C GLU A 51 19.77 1.64 -44.00
N SER A 52 20.10 1.43 -45.28
CA SER A 52 21.35 0.75 -45.68
C SER A 52 22.50 1.73 -46.01
N THR A 53 22.18 2.89 -46.56
CA THR A 53 23.15 3.90 -47.01
C THR A 53 23.75 4.70 -45.84
N SER A 54 23.00 4.91 -44.75
CA SER A 54 23.47 5.70 -43.60
C SER A 54 24.57 5.02 -42.79
N ILE A 55 24.41 3.74 -42.41
CA ILE A 55 25.45 3.00 -41.63
C ILE A 55 26.66 2.68 -42.48
N THR A 56 26.46 2.32 -43.75
CA THR A 56 27.55 2.04 -44.68
C THR A 56 28.43 3.28 -44.84
N ARG A 57 27.82 4.47 -45.00
CA ARG A 57 28.56 5.74 -45.05
C ARG A 57 29.29 6.04 -43.74
N GLN A 58 28.63 5.89 -42.59
CA GLN A 58 29.26 6.09 -41.27
C GLN A 58 30.50 5.19 -41.10
N ARG A 59 30.37 3.91 -41.47
CA ARG A 59 31.47 2.94 -41.43
C ARG A 59 32.60 3.36 -42.36
N GLN A 60 32.31 3.69 -43.61
CA GLN A 60 33.31 4.12 -44.59
C GLN A 60 34.11 5.34 -44.10
N GLU A 61 33.44 6.37 -43.59
CA GLU A 61 34.11 7.58 -43.12
C GLU A 61 34.96 7.34 -41.87
N LEU A 62 34.47 6.54 -40.92
CA LEU A 62 35.22 6.19 -39.71
C LEU A 62 36.39 5.24 -40.00
N THR A 63 36.24 4.32 -40.94
CA THR A 63 37.35 3.49 -41.42
C THR A 63 38.39 4.34 -42.16
N ALA A 64 37.97 5.32 -42.96
CA ALA A 64 38.87 6.27 -43.61
C ALA A 64 39.62 7.13 -42.57
N LEU A 65 38.94 7.57 -41.51
CA LEU A 65 39.58 8.25 -40.37
C LEU A 65 40.64 7.35 -39.73
N ALA A 66 40.29 6.12 -39.35
CA ALA A 66 41.23 5.19 -38.74
C ALA A 66 42.46 4.93 -39.63
N LYS A 67 42.26 4.82 -40.95
CA LYS A 67 43.37 4.68 -41.91
C LYS A 67 44.28 5.91 -41.96
N ARG A 68 43.72 7.13 -41.97
CA ARG A 68 44.50 8.37 -41.99
C ARG A 68 45.31 8.59 -40.71
N GLU A 69 44.76 8.16 -39.58
CA GLU A 69 45.39 8.32 -38.25
C GLU A 69 46.25 7.10 -37.85
N GLU A 70 46.41 6.13 -38.76
CA GLU A 70 47.17 4.89 -38.55
C GLU A 70 46.67 4.07 -37.34
N TRP A 71 45.35 4.00 -37.15
CA TRP A 71 44.71 3.22 -36.09
C TRP A 71 44.36 1.81 -36.56
N THR A 72 44.58 0.83 -35.68
CA THR A 72 44.11 -0.55 -35.85
C THR A 72 42.69 -0.67 -35.34
N ILE A 73 41.73 -0.98 -36.21
CA ILE A 73 40.34 -1.20 -35.79
C ILE A 73 40.26 -2.54 -35.07
N VAL A 74 39.94 -2.53 -33.77
CA VAL A 74 39.80 -3.75 -32.95
C VAL A 74 38.37 -4.27 -32.91
N GLU A 75 37.39 -3.37 -33.00
CA GLU A 75 35.98 -3.75 -32.97
C GLU A 75 35.10 -2.69 -33.66
N THR A 76 33.98 -3.12 -34.25
CA THR A 76 32.94 -2.24 -34.79
C THR A 76 31.60 -2.60 -34.18
N LEU A 77 31.03 -1.68 -33.41
CA LEU A 77 29.79 -1.86 -32.67
C LEU A 77 28.66 -1.10 -33.37
N THR A 78 27.51 -1.73 -33.53
CA THR A 78 26.36 -1.15 -34.26
C THR A 78 25.10 -1.22 -33.42
N ASP A 79 24.46 -0.06 -33.19
CA ASP A 79 23.18 0.08 -32.53
C ASP A 79 22.08 0.40 -33.56
N ASP A 80 21.03 -0.42 -33.59
CA ASP A 80 19.91 -0.29 -34.54
C ASP A 80 18.89 0.80 -34.17
N GLY A 81 18.92 1.29 -32.92
CA GLY A 81 18.10 2.43 -32.48
C GLY A 81 16.59 2.19 -32.47
N LEU A 82 16.11 0.98 -32.80
CA LEU A 82 14.71 0.61 -32.95
C LEU A 82 14.14 -0.10 -31.71
N SER A 83 14.98 -0.78 -30.93
CA SER A 83 14.53 -1.40 -29.68
C SER A 83 14.51 -0.37 -28.55
N GLY A 84 13.32 0.00 -28.09
CA GLY A 84 13.08 0.80 -26.87
C GLY A 84 13.59 0.18 -25.56
N GLY A 85 14.49 -0.82 -25.62
CA GLY A 85 15.18 -1.45 -24.52
C GLY A 85 16.61 -1.84 -24.90
N LYS A 86 17.55 -1.58 -23.98
CA LYS A 86 19.00 -1.89 -24.00
C LYS A 86 19.94 -1.28 -25.07
N PRO A 87 19.78 -0.03 -25.56
CA PRO A 87 20.79 0.67 -26.38
C PRO A 87 22.08 1.08 -25.62
N ARG A 88 22.39 0.40 -24.50
CA ARG A 88 23.50 0.70 -23.61
C ARG A 88 24.58 -0.39 -23.60
N ALA A 89 24.24 -1.61 -24.00
CA ALA A 89 25.15 -2.75 -23.92
C ALA A 89 26.42 -2.54 -24.76
N ASN A 90 26.28 -2.07 -26.00
CA ASN A 90 27.42 -1.82 -26.88
C ASN A 90 28.29 -0.65 -26.40
N ALA A 91 27.69 0.44 -25.92
CA ALA A 91 28.46 1.56 -25.36
C ALA A 91 29.16 1.18 -24.04
N ASP A 92 28.47 0.45 -23.15
CA ASP A 92 29.05 -0.06 -21.91
C ASP A 92 30.21 -1.03 -22.22
N HIS A 93 30.09 -1.86 -23.26
CA HIS A 93 31.16 -2.73 -23.75
C HIS A 93 32.36 -1.93 -24.29
N ALA A 94 32.11 -0.93 -25.15
CA ALA A 94 33.16 -0.05 -25.66
C ALA A 94 33.92 0.67 -24.52
N LEU A 95 33.19 1.19 -23.53
CA LEU A 95 33.76 1.82 -22.35
C LEU A 95 34.54 0.82 -21.49
N ALA A 96 34.07 -0.42 -21.36
CA ALA A 96 34.80 -1.46 -20.64
C ALA A 96 36.12 -1.82 -21.33
N MET A 97 36.12 -1.94 -22.66
CA MET A 97 37.36 -2.15 -23.44
C MET A 97 38.34 -0.99 -23.28
N LEU A 98 37.83 0.26 -23.28
CA LEU A 98 38.63 1.45 -23.02
C LEU A 98 39.29 1.39 -21.64
N ARG A 99 38.49 1.14 -20.58
CA ARG A 99 38.96 1.03 -19.19
C ARG A 99 39.97 -0.10 -18.99
N LYS A 100 39.80 -1.23 -19.69
CA LYS A 100 40.68 -2.41 -19.63
C LYS A 100 41.93 -2.29 -20.49
N ASN A 101 42.17 -1.16 -21.15
CA ASN A 101 43.28 -0.99 -22.09
C ASN A 101 43.27 -2.02 -23.24
N GLN A 102 42.08 -2.38 -23.70
CA GLN A 102 41.87 -3.20 -24.90
C GLN A 102 41.64 -2.34 -26.14
N ALA A 103 41.24 -1.08 -25.94
CA ALA A 103 41.17 -0.04 -26.97
C ALA A 103 41.76 1.27 -26.43
N ASP A 104 42.20 2.13 -27.36
CA ASP A 104 42.78 3.44 -27.09
C ASP A 104 41.91 4.59 -27.66
N VAL A 105 41.03 4.29 -28.61
CA VAL A 105 40.15 5.25 -29.26
C VAL A 105 38.72 4.72 -29.36
N ILE A 106 37.72 5.54 -29.05
CA ILE A 106 36.33 5.34 -29.47
C ILE A 106 36.00 6.41 -30.51
N ALA A 107 35.60 5.99 -31.71
CA ALA A 107 35.25 6.89 -32.80
C ALA A 107 33.77 6.73 -33.17
N VAL A 108 33.02 7.83 -33.08
CA VAL A 108 31.63 7.94 -33.53
C VAL A 108 31.51 8.88 -34.72
N PHE A 109 30.50 8.67 -35.55
CA PHE A 109 30.26 9.54 -36.71
C PHE A 109 29.87 10.97 -36.29
N LYS A 110 28.95 11.08 -35.33
CA LYS A 110 28.49 12.32 -34.70
C LYS A 110 28.32 12.12 -33.20
N PHE A 111 28.48 13.17 -32.41
CA PHE A 111 28.40 13.16 -30.96
C PHE A 111 27.00 12.78 -30.47
N ASP A 112 25.95 13.13 -31.24
CA ASP A 112 24.57 12.73 -30.94
C ASP A 112 24.37 11.20 -30.93
N ARG A 113 25.26 10.44 -31.60
CA ARG A 113 25.26 8.96 -31.56
C ARG A 113 25.62 8.42 -30.18
N TRP A 114 26.34 9.20 -29.38
CA TRP A 114 26.70 8.88 -28.00
C TRP A 114 25.81 9.61 -26.99
N SER A 115 25.59 10.93 -27.16
CA SER A 115 24.90 11.76 -26.16
C SER A 115 23.40 11.51 -26.03
N ARG A 116 22.73 11.01 -27.07
CA ARG A 116 21.29 10.64 -27.03
C ARG A 116 21.00 9.44 -26.14
N MET A 117 22.02 8.71 -25.69
CA MET A 117 21.89 7.69 -24.65
C MET A 117 21.63 8.29 -23.26
N GLY A 118 21.74 9.61 -23.15
CA GLY A 118 21.46 10.41 -21.96
C GLY A 118 22.74 10.92 -21.31
N ALA A 119 22.59 11.97 -20.48
CA ALA A 119 23.72 12.62 -19.79
C ALA A 119 24.62 11.67 -19.00
N ARG A 120 24.11 10.51 -18.57
CA ARG A 120 24.91 9.49 -17.89
C ARG A 120 25.94 8.83 -18.81
N ALA A 121 25.61 8.56 -20.07
CA ALA A 121 26.57 7.96 -21.00
C ALA A 121 27.74 8.90 -21.35
N VAL A 122 27.48 10.21 -21.35
CA VAL A 122 28.52 11.24 -21.52
C VAL A 122 29.40 11.33 -20.27
N ALA A 123 28.80 11.27 -19.08
CA ALA A 123 29.55 11.20 -17.82
C ALA A 123 30.41 9.94 -17.71
N ASP A 124 29.83 8.76 -18.00
CA ASP A 124 30.56 7.48 -17.95
C ASP A 124 31.73 7.42 -18.95
N LEU A 125 31.62 8.15 -20.07
CA LEU A 125 32.70 8.35 -21.03
C LEU A 125 33.79 9.26 -20.48
N GLN A 126 33.41 10.40 -19.90
CA GLN A 126 34.36 11.30 -19.23
C GLN A 126 35.16 10.57 -18.16
N ASP A 127 34.47 9.82 -17.28
CA ASP A 127 35.11 9.03 -16.23
C ASP A 127 36.10 8.01 -16.80
N ALA A 128 35.75 7.32 -17.90
CA ALA A 128 36.65 6.36 -18.54
C ALA A 128 37.90 7.02 -19.15
N LEU A 129 37.77 8.23 -19.69
CA LEU A 129 38.88 9.02 -20.23
C LEU A 129 39.80 9.51 -19.09
N ASP A 130 39.23 10.00 -18.00
CA ASP A 130 39.97 10.47 -16.82
C ASP A 130 40.70 9.31 -16.12
N GLU A 131 40.05 8.16 -15.95
CA GLU A 131 40.68 6.93 -15.43
C GLU A 131 41.91 6.52 -16.27
N ARG A 132 41.81 6.65 -17.58
CA ARG A 132 42.88 6.31 -18.53
C ARG A 132 44.03 7.31 -18.47
N ALA A 133 43.70 8.60 -18.40
CA ALA A 133 44.69 9.67 -18.22
C ALA A 133 45.45 9.50 -16.90
N ALA A 134 44.74 9.21 -15.80
CA ALA A 134 45.33 8.99 -14.48
C ALA A 134 46.29 7.77 -14.44
N LYS A 135 46.03 6.75 -15.26
CA LYS A 135 46.91 5.56 -15.41
C LYS A 135 48.11 5.81 -16.34
N GLY A 136 48.31 7.03 -16.83
CA GLY A 136 49.41 7.39 -17.74
C GLY A 136 49.25 6.89 -19.17
N ASN A 137 48.06 6.41 -19.56
CA ASN A 137 47.76 5.96 -20.91
C ASN A 137 46.46 6.62 -21.41
N PRO A 138 46.47 7.91 -21.77
CA PRO A 138 45.27 8.64 -22.14
C PRO A 138 44.58 8.00 -23.35
N ALA A 139 43.27 7.75 -23.19
CA ALA A 139 42.40 7.32 -24.27
C ALA A 139 41.81 8.54 -25.00
N LEU A 140 41.29 8.31 -26.20
CA LEU A 140 40.69 9.35 -27.05
C LEU A 140 39.25 8.99 -27.39
N PHE A 141 38.36 9.97 -27.30
CA PHE A 141 37.05 9.92 -27.91
C PHE A 141 36.98 10.91 -29.07
N ILE A 142 36.36 10.49 -30.18
CA ILE A 142 36.17 11.31 -31.37
C ILE A 142 34.73 11.25 -31.85
N ALA A 143 34.19 12.41 -32.21
CA ALA A 143 33.02 12.55 -33.07
C ALA A 143 33.41 13.27 -34.36
N LEU A 144 33.52 12.49 -35.44
CA LEU A 144 34.17 12.91 -36.69
C LEU A 144 33.52 14.16 -37.32
N GLN A 145 32.21 14.13 -37.54
CA GLN A 145 31.50 15.20 -38.26
C GLN A 145 31.30 16.46 -37.42
N ASP A 146 31.37 16.36 -36.10
CA ASP A 146 31.33 17.52 -35.22
C ASP A 146 32.71 18.14 -35.01
N GLY A 147 33.76 17.51 -35.55
CA GLY A 147 35.15 17.90 -35.29
C GLY A 147 35.54 17.80 -33.82
N LEU A 148 34.79 17.04 -33.02
CA LEU A 148 34.93 16.98 -31.56
C LEU A 148 35.88 15.84 -31.18
N ARG A 149 36.87 16.17 -30.35
CA ARG A 149 37.85 15.26 -29.80
C ARG A 149 38.04 15.53 -28.31
N SER A 150 38.23 14.49 -27.51
CA SER A 150 38.38 14.63 -26.06
C SER A 150 39.73 15.21 -25.60
N ASP A 151 40.68 15.36 -26.51
CA ASP A 151 42.00 15.97 -26.27
C ASP A 151 42.02 17.49 -26.53
N MET A 152 40.91 18.08 -26.95
CA MET A 152 40.80 19.52 -27.22
C MET A 152 40.21 20.28 -26.02
N THR A 153 40.60 21.54 -25.85
CA THR A 153 40.07 22.42 -24.79
C THR A 153 38.56 22.64 -24.87
N SER A 154 37.96 22.55 -26.06
CA SER A 154 36.50 22.69 -26.24
C SER A 154 35.72 21.47 -25.74
N TRP A 155 36.37 20.33 -25.49
CA TRP A 155 35.73 19.11 -25.01
C TRP A 155 34.93 19.34 -23.73
N ASP A 156 35.52 20.01 -22.74
CA ASP A 156 34.87 20.28 -21.44
C ASP A 156 33.61 21.14 -21.61
N ILE A 157 33.62 22.09 -22.56
CA ILE A 157 32.46 22.92 -22.90
C ILE A 157 31.34 22.04 -23.48
N HIS A 158 31.67 21.12 -24.39
CA HIS A 158 30.70 20.21 -24.98
C HIS A 158 30.09 19.25 -23.94
N VAL A 159 30.90 18.72 -23.03
CA VAL A 159 30.44 17.87 -21.93
C VAL A 159 29.48 18.66 -21.01
N ALA A 160 29.87 19.87 -20.60
CA ALA A 160 29.06 20.73 -19.73
C ALA A 160 27.72 21.13 -20.39
N LEU A 161 27.74 21.53 -21.66
CA LEU A 161 26.55 21.88 -22.42
C LEU A 161 25.60 20.68 -22.56
N THR A 162 26.13 19.50 -22.84
CA THR A 162 25.32 18.28 -23.00
C THR A 162 24.70 17.85 -21.67
N ALA A 163 25.44 17.97 -20.57
CA ALA A 163 24.90 17.75 -19.23
C ALA A 163 23.77 18.75 -18.90
N ALA A 164 23.93 20.02 -19.28
CA ALA A 164 22.90 21.05 -19.11
C ALA A 164 21.65 20.77 -19.95
N LEU A 165 21.80 20.40 -21.23
CA LEU A 165 20.70 20.01 -22.11
C LEU A 165 19.96 18.78 -21.57
N GLY A 166 20.68 17.75 -21.12
CA GLY A 166 20.07 16.57 -20.52
C GLY A 166 19.31 16.86 -19.22
N ARG A 167 19.76 17.83 -18.41
CA ARG A 167 19.01 18.32 -17.24
C ARG A 167 17.75 19.06 -17.67
N SER A 168 17.85 19.96 -18.65
CA SER A 168 16.73 20.72 -19.19
C SER A 168 15.65 19.81 -19.79
N GLU A 169 16.04 18.82 -20.59
CA GLU A 169 15.11 17.86 -21.19
C GLU A 169 14.38 17.03 -20.12
N ARG A 170 15.07 16.57 -19.07
CA ARG A 170 14.43 15.89 -17.94
C ARG A 170 13.41 16.77 -17.24
N GLU A 171 13.73 18.05 -17.07
CA GLU A 171 12.81 19.00 -16.44
C GLU A 171 11.59 19.28 -17.32
N LEU A 172 11.79 19.43 -18.64
CA LEU A 172 10.71 19.53 -19.62
C LEU A 172 9.81 18.28 -19.60
N ILE A 173 10.39 17.08 -19.57
CA ILE A 173 9.63 15.82 -19.48
C ILE A 173 8.84 15.77 -18.16
N ARG A 174 9.47 16.11 -17.03
CA ARG A 174 8.79 16.16 -15.72
C ARG A 174 7.63 17.14 -15.74
N SER A 175 7.84 18.34 -16.27
CA SER A 175 6.82 19.37 -16.42
C SER A 175 5.67 18.87 -17.30
N ARG A 176 5.96 18.30 -18.48
CA ARG A 176 4.96 17.69 -19.38
C ARG A 176 4.17 16.57 -18.70
N VAL A 177 4.83 15.66 -17.98
CA VAL A 177 4.16 14.58 -17.25
C VAL A 177 3.29 15.13 -16.12
N LYS A 178 3.75 16.15 -15.40
CA LYS A 178 2.98 16.82 -14.34
C LYS A 178 1.72 17.48 -14.92
N SER A 179 1.86 18.21 -16.02
CA SER A 179 0.74 18.86 -16.73
C SER A 179 -0.22 17.85 -17.32
N ALA A 180 0.27 16.78 -17.96
CA ALA A 180 -0.57 15.70 -18.47
C ALA A 180 -1.36 15.03 -17.35
N ARG A 181 -0.72 14.71 -16.21
CA ARG A 181 -1.42 14.15 -15.05
C ARG A 181 -2.45 15.12 -14.47
N LYS A 182 -2.17 16.43 -14.45
CA LYS A 182 -3.13 17.46 -14.00
C LYS A 182 -4.36 17.46 -14.90
N TYR A 183 -4.16 17.51 -16.22
CA TYR A 183 -5.23 17.48 -17.20
C TYR A 183 -6.07 16.19 -17.12
N GLN A 184 -5.45 15.03 -16.92
CA GLN A 184 -6.21 13.78 -16.74
C GLN A 184 -7.10 13.82 -15.50
N ARG A 185 -6.65 14.42 -14.39
CA ARG A 185 -7.46 14.58 -13.17
C ARG A 185 -8.63 15.54 -13.39
N GLU A 186 -8.38 16.69 -14.00
CA GLU A 186 -9.43 17.67 -14.34
C GLU A 186 -10.47 17.08 -15.29
N ALA A 187 -10.05 16.19 -16.20
CA ALA A 187 -10.94 15.50 -17.11
C ALA A 187 -11.57 14.22 -16.51
N ARG A 188 -11.32 13.91 -15.22
CA ARG A 188 -11.80 12.69 -14.55
C ARG A 188 -11.43 11.40 -15.32
N ARG A 189 -10.21 11.36 -15.86
CA ARG A 189 -9.69 10.23 -16.64
C ARG A 189 -8.68 9.43 -15.84
N HIS A 190 -8.87 8.12 -15.83
CA HIS A 190 -7.98 7.19 -15.18
C HIS A 190 -6.68 6.98 -15.95
N SER A 191 -5.56 6.98 -15.23
CA SER A 191 -4.23 6.72 -15.76
C SER A 191 -3.51 5.65 -14.95
N GLY A 192 -2.69 4.83 -15.61
CA GLY A 192 -1.96 3.73 -14.97
C GLY A 192 -2.81 2.47 -14.76
N ILE A 193 -2.47 1.73 -13.71
CA ILE A 193 -3.07 0.42 -13.37
C ILE A 193 -4.34 0.66 -12.54
N PRO A 194 -5.50 0.10 -12.93
CA PRO A 194 -6.72 0.15 -12.13
C PRO A 194 -6.52 -0.41 -10.71
N PRO A 195 -7.16 0.19 -9.69
CA PRO A 195 -7.28 -0.42 -8.36
C PRO A 195 -7.95 -1.80 -8.43
N TYR A 196 -7.68 -2.64 -7.45
CA TYR A 196 -8.35 -3.94 -7.32
C TYR A 196 -9.85 -3.70 -7.04
N GLY A 197 -10.73 -4.48 -7.67
CA GLY A 197 -12.18 -4.21 -7.69
C GLY A 197 -12.65 -3.42 -8.91
N TYR A 198 -11.73 -2.87 -9.72
CA TYR A 198 -12.06 -2.05 -10.88
C TYR A 198 -11.41 -2.57 -12.17
N ARG A 199 -12.06 -2.25 -13.29
CA ARG A 199 -11.53 -2.46 -14.65
C ARG A 199 -11.67 -1.19 -15.49
N PRO A 200 -10.78 -0.96 -16.48
CA PRO A 200 -10.82 0.25 -17.27
C PRO A 200 -11.83 0.13 -18.41
N ILE A 201 -12.59 1.19 -18.64
CA ILE A 201 -13.50 1.35 -19.79
C ILE A 201 -13.15 2.62 -20.58
N PRO A 202 -13.58 2.75 -21.84
CA PRO A 202 -13.50 4.03 -22.55
C PRO A 202 -14.18 5.15 -21.74
N HIS A 203 -13.52 6.31 -21.64
CA HIS A 203 -14.11 7.45 -20.93
C HIS A 203 -15.31 8.01 -21.71
N PRO A 204 -16.40 8.46 -21.07
CA PRO A 204 -17.58 9.02 -21.74
C PRO A 204 -17.27 10.16 -22.72
N SER A 205 -16.23 10.94 -22.46
CA SER A 205 -15.76 12.00 -23.38
C SER A 205 -15.08 11.49 -24.66
N GLY A 206 -15.05 10.18 -24.93
CA GLY A 206 -14.37 9.56 -26.09
C GLY A 206 -12.84 9.61 -26.06
N LYS A 207 -12.22 10.09 -24.98
CA LYS A 207 -10.76 10.22 -24.85
C LYS A 207 -10.30 9.69 -23.50
N GLY A 208 -9.31 8.78 -23.51
CA GLY A 208 -8.78 8.19 -22.29
C GLY A 208 -9.70 7.10 -21.72
N ARG A 209 -9.55 6.82 -20.42
CA ARG A 209 -10.22 5.70 -19.75
C ARG A 209 -10.98 6.20 -18.51
N ALA A 210 -12.15 5.63 -18.26
CA ALA A 210 -12.83 5.67 -16.97
C ALA A 210 -12.64 4.32 -16.25
N LEU A 211 -13.18 4.20 -15.03
CA LEU A 211 -13.23 2.94 -14.30
C LEU A 211 -14.67 2.53 -14.06
N GLU A 212 -14.91 1.23 -14.13
CA GLU A 212 -16.14 0.59 -13.64
C GLU A 212 -15.78 -0.58 -12.72
N LEU A 213 -16.77 -1.09 -11.99
CA LEU A 213 -16.60 -2.25 -11.12
C LEU A 213 -16.26 -3.48 -11.96
N HIS A 214 -15.23 -4.20 -11.53
CA HIS A 214 -14.97 -5.54 -12.04
C HIS A 214 -15.90 -6.50 -11.29
N PRO A 215 -16.80 -7.25 -11.96
CA PRO A 215 -17.85 -8.03 -11.28
C PRO A 215 -17.34 -8.93 -10.15
N GLU A 216 -16.33 -9.76 -10.43
CA GLU A 216 -15.78 -10.70 -9.45
C GLU A 216 -14.95 -10.02 -8.35
N GLU A 217 -14.01 -9.15 -8.73
CA GLU A 217 -13.16 -8.48 -7.75
C GLU A 217 -13.95 -7.51 -6.86
N ALA A 218 -14.92 -6.75 -7.40
CA ALA A 218 -15.74 -5.85 -6.61
C ALA A 218 -16.60 -6.62 -5.60
N ALA A 219 -17.21 -7.74 -6.02
CA ALA A 219 -17.93 -8.63 -5.11
C ALA A 219 -17.01 -9.23 -4.03
N LEU A 220 -15.75 -9.52 -4.37
CA LEU A 220 -14.77 -9.96 -3.39
C LEU A 220 -14.44 -8.85 -2.38
N VAL A 221 -14.19 -7.62 -2.84
CA VAL A 221 -13.91 -6.48 -1.96
C VAL A 221 -15.09 -6.18 -1.04
N ARG A 222 -16.32 -6.22 -1.55
CA ARG A 222 -17.55 -6.08 -0.76
C ARG A 222 -17.62 -7.12 0.36
N ARG A 223 -17.43 -8.40 0.01
CA ARG A 223 -17.39 -9.50 0.99
C ARG A 223 -16.30 -9.33 2.04
N MET A 224 -15.11 -8.89 1.63
CA MET A 224 -14.02 -8.57 2.56
C MET A 224 -14.39 -7.44 3.51
N ALA A 225 -15.11 -6.42 3.04
CA ALA A 225 -15.63 -5.34 3.88
C ALA A 225 -16.67 -5.88 4.87
N ASP A 226 -17.66 -6.66 4.39
CA ASP A 226 -18.71 -7.27 5.22
C ASP A 226 -18.13 -8.11 6.35
N GLU A 227 -17.15 -8.97 6.06
CA GLU A 227 -16.47 -9.79 7.07
C GLU A 227 -15.80 -8.94 8.15
N VAL A 228 -15.14 -7.83 7.78
CA VAL A 228 -14.47 -6.96 8.77
C VAL A 228 -15.47 -6.17 9.58
N LEU A 229 -16.54 -5.66 8.95
CA LEU A 229 -17.64 -4.98 9.64
C LEU A 229 -18.36 -5.93 10.62
N SER A 230 -18.48 -7.20 10.27
CA SER A 230 -19.01 -8.25 11.17
C SER A 230 -18.00 -8.73 12.22
N GLY A 231 -16.84 -8.08 12.36
CA GLY A 231 -15.86 -8.33 13.42
C GLY A 231 -14.70 -9.27 13.06
N ALA A 232 -14.57 -9.71 11.80
CA ALA A 232 -13.39 -10.47 11.37
C ALA A 232 -12.13 -9.60 11.34
N THR A 233 -10.99 -10.21 11.60
CA THR A 233 -9.69 -9.54 11.45
C THR A 233 -9.23 -9.58 10.00
N GLY A 234 -8.48 -8.56 9.55
CA GLY A 234 -7.84 -8.60 8.23
C GLY A 234 -6.92 -9.82 8.02
N TYR A 235 -6.40 -10.41 9.09
CA TYR A 235 -5.68 -11.69 9.05
C TYR A 235 -6.61 -12.87 8.72
N ALA A 236 -7.78 -12.94 9.36
CA ALA A 236 -8.77 -14.00 9.10
C ALA A 236 -9.22 -13.97 7.63
N VAL A 237 -9.55 -12.77 7.12
CA VAL A 237 -9.89 -12.54 5.70
C VAL A 237 -8.76 -13.01 4.79
N ALA A 238 -7.53 -12.56 5.03
CA ALA A 238 -6.37 -12.98 4.22
C ALA A 238 -6.14 -14.50 4.26
N LYS A 239 -6.29 -15.14 5.42
CA LYS A 239 -6.15 -16.59 5.59
C LYS A 239 -7.19 -17.34 4.78
N ARG A 240 -8.46 -16.91 4.84
CA ARG A 240 -9.57 -17.50 4.08
C ARG A 240 -9.34 -17.40 2.57
N LEU A 241 -9.06 -16.20 2.05
CA LEU A 241 -8.78 -15.99 0.62
C LEU A 241 -7.64 -16.88 0.10
N ASN A 242 -6.58 -17.02 0.89
CA ASN A 242 -5.46 -17.88 0.54
C ASN A 242 -5.79 -19.38 0.59
N ALA A 243 -6.73 -19.81 1.43
CA ALA A 243 -7.21 -21.19 1.48
C ALA A 243 -8.11 -21.52 0.29
N GLU A 244 -8.89 -20.55 -0.18
CA GLU A 244 -9.71 -20.63 -1.40
C GLU A 244 -8.88 -20.52 -2.70
N GLY A 245 -7.57 -20.30 -2.59
CA GLY A 245 -6.68 -20.16 -3.75
C GLY A 245 -6.80 -18.81 -4.48
N ILE A 246 -7.54 -17.85 -3.93
CA ILE A 246 -7.71 -16.51 -4.50
C ILE A 246 -6.45 -15.68 -4.25
N LYS A 247 -5.89 -15.09 -5.31
CA LYS A 247 -4.62 -14.34 -5.27
C LYS A 247 -4.83 -12.85 -5.55
N PRO A 248 -4.05 -11.97 -4.90
CA PRO A 248 -4.03 -10.55 -5.26
C PRO A 248 -3.29 -10.34 -6.60
N ARG A 249 -3.62 -9.26 -7.33
CA ARG A 249 -3.05 -8.98 -8.67
C ARG A 249 -1.51 -8.88 -8.72
N ARG A 250 -0.87 -8.43 -7.64
CA ARG A 250 0.56 -8.08 -7.61
C ARG A 250 1.38 -8.87 -6.59
N ALA A 251 0.82 -9.90 -5.97
CA ALA A 251 1.52 -10.71 -4.99
C ALA A 251 1.06 -12.17 -5.06
N ALA A 252 1.89 -13.08 -4.55
CA ALA A 252 1.58 -14.51 -4.57
C ALA A 252 0.44 -14.90 -3.61
N ARG A 253 0.25 -14.14 -2.51
CA ARG A 253 -0.70 -14.42 -1.43
C ARG A 253 -1.21 -13.13 -0.80
N TRP A 254 -2.41 -13.17 -0.23
CA TRP A 254 -2.95 -12.10 0.62
C TRP A 254 -2.24 -12.06 1.98
N ASN A 255 -2.08 -10.87 2.54
CA ASN A 255 -1.67 -10.67 3.93
C ASN A 255 -2.56 -9.61 4.59
N ALA A 256 -2.55 -9.55 5.92
CA ALA A 256 -3.43 -8.65 6.68
C ALA A 256 -3.21 -7.17 6.34
N ALA A 257 -1.96 -6.75 6.07
CA ALA A 257 -1.65 -5.38 5.72
C ALA A 257 -2.23 -5.00 4.36
N THR A 258 -2.11 -5.87 3.35
CA THR A 258 -2.68 -5.63 2.02
C THR A 258 -4.20 -5.62 2.03
N VAL A 259 -4.84 -6.46 2.84
CA VAL A 259 -6.29 -6.39 3.07
C VAL A 259 -6.67 -5.05 3.72
N ALA A 260 -5.95 -4.65 4.77
CA ALA A 260 -6.23 -3.39 5.47
C ALA A 260 -5.97 -2.14 4.61
N ASP A 261 -4.93 -2.15 3.78
CA ASP A 261 -4.62 -1.05 2.84
C ASP A 261 -5.68 -0.93 1.76
N LEU A 262 -6.19 -2.07 1.25
CA LEU A 262 -7.29 -2.10 0.29
C LEU A 262 -8.58 -1.54 0.90
N LEU A 263 -8.99 -2.05 2.07
CA LEU A 263 -10.25 -1.66 2.73
C LEU A 263 -10.25 -0.24 3.32
N ARG A 264 -9.07 0.37 3.54
CA ARG A 264 -8.96 1.79 3.93
C ARG A 264 -8.84 2.75 2.75
N GLY A 265 -8.58 2.23 1.56
CA GLY A 265 -8.20 3.04 0.40
C GLY A 265 -9.36 3.83 -0.19
N ASP A 266 -9.11 5.06 -0.62
CA ASP A 266 -10.14 5.92 -1.22
C ASP A 266 -10.76 5.33 -2.50
N ALA A 267 -10.04 4.44 -3.19
CA ALA A 267 -10.48 3.87 -4.45
C ALA A 267 -11.80 3.10 -4.35
N ILE A 268 -12.06 2.40 -3.24
CA ILE A 268 -13.28 1.59 -3.07
C ILE A 268 -14.52 2.45 -2.76
N LEU A 269 -14.33 3.74 -2.47
CA LEU A 269 -15.37 4.78 -2.42
C LEU A 269 -15.59 5.43 -3.80
N GLY A 270 -14.91 4.97 -4.85
CA GLY A 270 -14.96 5.59 -6.17
C GLY A 270 -14.18 6.90 -6.28
N TYR A 271 -13.33 7.23 -5.31
CA TYR A 271 -12.58 8.49 -5.31
C TYR A 271 -11.30 8.38 -6.14
N MET A 272 -11.00 9.46 -6.87
CA MET A 272 -9.71 9.63 -7.53
C MET A 272 -8.76 10.40 -6.62
N SER A 273 -7.70 9.75 -6.13
CA SER A 273 -6.72 10.39 -5.26
C SER A 273 -5.45 10.85 -5.99
N HIS A 274 -4.86 11.95 -5.51
CA HIS A 274 -3.60 12.50 -6.01
C HIS A 274 -2.66 12.86 -4.87
N ARG A 275 -1.36 12.93 -5.17
CA ARG A 275 -0.39 13.40 -4.17
C ARG A 275 -0.69 14.83 -3.77
N ARG A 276 -0.67 15.06 -2.47
CA ARG A 276 -0.83 16.39 -1.88
C ARG A 276 0.32 17.30 -2.35
N PRO A 277 0.01 18.43 -3.02
CA PRO A 277 1.04 19.35 -3.48
C PRO A 277 1.86 19.88 -2.30
N GLY A 278 3.19 19.92 -2.42
CA GLY A 278 4.07 20.46 -1.38
C GLY A 278 4.30 19.55 -0.17
N ASP A 279 3.61 18.42 -0.06
CA ASP A 279 3.77 17.51 1.10
C ASP A 279 4.95 16.53 0.91
N PRO A 280 6.00 16.60 1.75
CA PRO A 280 7.16 15.72 1.64
C PRO A 280 6.85 14.25 1.97
N SER A 281 5.78 13.97 2.73
CA SER A 281 5.36 12.61 3.11
C SER A 281 4.82 11.80 1.93
N ARG A 282 4.55 12.45 0.79
CA ARG A 282 3.89 11.85 -0.39
C ARG A 282 2.48 11.32 -0.09
N ALA A 283 1.84 11.83 0.97
CA ALA A 283 0.44 11.56 1.25
C ALA A 283 -0.44 11.85 0.03
N SER A 284 -1.45 11.01 -0.17
CA SER A 284 -2.45 11.20 -1.22
C SER A 284 -3.74 11.71 -0.60
N ARG A 285 -4.52 12.47 -1.37
CA ARG A 285 -5.86 12.94 -1.00
C ARG A 285 -6.82 12.77 -2.17
N PRO A 286 -8.12 12.59 -1.93
CA PRO A 286 -9.12 12.57 -2.99
C PRO A 286 -9.21 13.93 -3.71
N LEU A 287 -9.69 13.91 -4.95
CA LEU A 287 -10.21 15.11 -5.61
C LEU A 287 -11.41 15.62 -4.81
N LEU A 288 -11.53 16.93 -4.72
CA LEU A 288 -12.61 17.58 -3.99
C LEU A 288 -13.60 18.18 -4.99
N GLY A 289 -14.89 18.07 -4.68
CA GLY A 289 -15.97 18.75 -5.39
C GLY A 289 -16.00 20.24 -5.07
N GLU A 290 -17.01 20.92 -5.59
CA GLU A 290 -17.26 22.35 -5.32
C GLU A 290 -17.60 22.62 -3.84
N ASP A 291 -18.23 21.64 -3.19
CA ASP A 291 -18.54 21.59 -1.76
C ASP A 291 -17.32 21.35 -0.86
N GLY A 292 -16.15 21.10 -1.44
CA GLY A 292 -14.93 20.79 -0.68
C GLY A 292 -14.88 19.37 -0.10
N LEU A 293 -15.85 18.51 -0.43
CA LEU A 293 -15.88 17.10 -0.04
C LEU A 293 -15.27 16.20 -1.13
N PRO A 294 -14.84 14.96 -0.78
CA PRO A 294 -14.34 14.01 -1.77
C PRO A 294 -15.34 13.74 -2.90
N GLU A 295 -14.92 13.99 -4.14
CA GLU A 295 -15.73 13.74 -5.33
C GLU A 295 -15.74 12.23 -5.67
N GLN A 296 -16.93 11.64 -5.75
CA GLN A 296 -17.11 10.30 -6.31
C GLN A 296 -17.02 10.34 -7.83
N VAL A 297 -15.90 9.85 -8.38
CA VAL A 297 -15.62 9.87 -9.83
C VAL A 297 -16.09 8.58 -10.50
N TRP A 298 -16.11 7.46 -9.77
CA TRP A 298 -16.50 6.14 -10.27
C TRP A 298 -17.53 5.49 -9.35
N PRO A 299 -18.20 4.39 -9.77
CA PRO A 299 -19.07 3.64 -8.87
C PRO A 299 -18.33 3.18 -7.60
N ALA A 300 -18.95 3.36 -6.44
CA ALA A 300 -18.40 2.94 -5.15
C ALA A 300 -18.73 1.46 -4.88
N ILE A 301 -17.85 0.76 -4.15
CA ILE A 301 -18.07 -0.61 -3.66
C ILE A 301 -18.68 -0.57 -2.24
N ILE A 302 -18.32 0.46 -1.47
CA ILE A 302 -18.76 0.68 -0.09
C ILE A 302 -19.25 2.11 0.08
N THR A 303 -20.04 2.37 1.12
CA THR A 303 -20.52 3.70 1.47
C THR A 303 -19.50 4.50 2.30
N PRO A 304 -19.63 5.83 2.37
CA PRO A 304 -18.91 6.68 3.32
C PRO A 304 -18.89 6.15 4.76
N ASP A 305 -20.05 5.76 5.29
CA ASP A 305 -20.24 5.26 6.66
C ASP A 305 -19.45 3.97 6.89
N GLU A 306 -19.59 3.01 5.98
CA GLU A 306 -18.83 1.76 6.02
C GLU A 306 -17.33 2.02 5.97
N SER A 307 -16.89 2.97 5.14
CA SER A 307 -15.46 3.32 5.09
C SER A 307 -14.97 3.95 6.38
N ALA A 308 -15.78 4.80 7.03
CA ALA A 308 -15.43 5.40 8.31
C ALA A 308 -15.28 4.32 9.39
N GLU A 309 -16.21 3.36 9.44
CA GLU A 309 -16.17 2.24 10.36
C GLU A 309 -14.99 1.30 10.08
N LEU A 310 -14.77 0.91 8.83
CA LEU A 310 -13.61 0.10 8.41
C LEU A 310 -12.30 0.79 8.78
N ARG A 311 -12.18 2.11 8.52
CA ARG A 311 -11.01 2.87 8.94
C ARG A 311 -10.86 2.87 10.45
N ALA A 312 -11.92 3.01 11.24
CA ALA A 312 -11.84 2.94 12.70
C ALA A 312 -11.37 1.55 13.19
N LEU A 313 -11.97 0.47 12.66
CA LEU A 313 -11.62 -0.91 12.98
C LEU A 313 -10.18 -1.25 12.59
N LEU A 314 -9.71 -0.75 11.44
CA LEU A 314 -8.39 -1.04 10.88
C LEU A 314 -7.29 -0.03 11.25
N SER A 315 -7.64 1.14 11.81
CA SER A 315 -6.67 2.17 12.27
C SER A 315 -6.06 1.82 13.63
N ARG A 316 -6.72 0.94 14.40
CA ARG A 316 -6.13 0.35 15.59
C ARG A 316 -4.91 -0.44 15.14
N ARG A 317 -3.70 0.12 15.29
CA ARG A 317 -2.50 -0.69 15.44
C ARG A 317 -2.82 -1.63 16.60
N PRO A 318 -3.02 -2.93 16.38
CA PRO A 318 -3.31 -3.78 17.49
C PRO A 318 -1.96 -3.92 18.19
N ASP A 319 -1.84 -3.33 19.36
CA ASP A 319 -1.29 -4.14 20.42
C ASP A 319 -2.25 -5.34 20.46
N TRP A 320 -1.87 -6.43 19.81
CA TRP A 320 -2.77 -7.55 19.47
C TRP A 320 -3.42 -8.16 20.72
N ASN A 321 -2.95 -7.79 21.90
CA ASN A 321 -3.46 -8.18 23.21
C ASN A 321 -4.53 -7.23 23.78
N SER A 322 -4.87 -6.12 23.11
CA SER A 322 -5.63 -5.02 23.72
C SER A 322 -6.92 -4.64 22.98
N MET A 323 -7.31 -5.33 21.91
CA MET A 323 -8.70 -5.18 21.42
C MET A 323 -9.68 -5.83 22.42
N PRO A 324 -10.89 -5.28 22.56
CA PRO A 324 -12.04 -6.06 23.03
C PRO A 324 -12.16 -7.29 22.12
N GLY A 325 -11.79 -8.47 22.64
CA GLY A 325 -11.71 -9.73 21.89
C GLY A 325 -10.31 -10.21 21.51
N ALA A 326 -9.29 -9.34 21.42
CA ALA A 326 -7.91 -9.76 21.12
C ALA A 326 -7.03 -9.95 22.38
N GLY A 327 -7.47 -9.41 23.52
CA GLY A 327 -6.91 -9.73 24.85
C GLY A 327 -7.65 -10.83 25.62
N ARG A 328 -8.82 -11.27 25.16
CA ARG A 328 -9.46 -12.44 25.76
C ARG A 328 -8.67 -13.64 25.29
N LYS A 329 -7.94 -14.30 26.22
CA LYS A 329 -7.50 -15.70 26.06
C LYS A 329 -8.63 -16.40 25.32
N ARG A 330 -8.36 -16.94 24.12
CA ARG A 330 -9.35 -17.62 23.27
C ARG A 330 -10.38 -18.26 24.17
N ALA A 331 -11.63 -17.82 24.08
CA ALA A 331 -12.76 -18.47 24.70
C ALA A 331 -12.60 -19.96 24.42
N SER A 332 -12.09 -20.71 25.40
CA SER A 332 -11.35 -21.94 25.08
C SER A 332 -12.28 -23.07 24.68
N ARG A 333 -13.60 -22.87 24.88
CA ARG A 333 -14.69 -23.80 24.62
C ARG A 333 -16.03 -23.09 24.41
N LEU A 334 -17.06 -23.84 24.01
CA LEU A 334 -18.38 -23.38 23.58
C LEU A 334 -19.03 -22.37 24.53
N LEU A 335 -19.12 -22.64 25.84
CA LEU A 335 -19.85 -21.80 26.81
C LEU A 335 -18.97 -20.77 27.54
N SER A 336 -17.78 -20.49 27.03
CA SER A 336 -16.89 -19.49 27.65
C SER A 336 -17.57 -18.12 27.68
N ASP A 337 -17.48 -17.41 28.82
CA ASP A 337 -18.15 -16.12 29.10
C ASP A 337 -19.70 -16.16 29.19
N LEU A 338 -20.33 -17.31 28.91
CA LEU A 338 -21.79 -17.49 28.98
C LEU A 338 -22.29 -18.12 30.29
N VAL A 339 -21.39 -18.59 31.15
CA VAL A 339 -21.74 -19.29 32.40
C VAL A 339 -21.26 -18.54 33.64
N GLU A 340 -22.08 -18.53 34.69
CA GLU A 340 -21.78 -17.86 35.97
C GLU A 340 -22.13 -18.70 37.21
N CYS A 341 -21.52 -18.31 38.33
CA CYS A 341 -21.63 -19.01 39.60
C CYS A 341 -22.79 -18.42 40.42
N VAL A 342 -23.78 -19.23 40.77
CA VAL A 342 -24.92 -18.75 41.58
C VAL A 342 -24.49 -18.11 42.90
N THR A 343 -23.42 -18.61 43.52
CA THR A 343 -23.00 -18.18 44.87
C THR A 343 -22.38 -16.79 44.91
N CYS A 344 -21.81 -16.30 43.80
CA CYS A 344 -21.07 -15.02 43.81
C CYS A 344 -21.20 -14.20 42.52
N GLY A 345 -22.00 -14.64 41.55
CA GLY A 345 -22.21 -13.98 40.26
C GLY A 345 -20.98 -13.92 39.34
N SER A 346 -19.82 -14.45 39.78
CA SER A 346 -18.61 -14.44 38.96
C SER A 346 -18.72 -15.44 37.81
N THR A 347 -18.15 -15.10 36.65
CA THR A 347 -18.10 -16.01 35.50
C THR A 347 -17.30 -17.27 35.81
N LEU A 348 -17.62 -18.38 35.14
CA LEU A 348 -16.77 -19.57 35.22
C LEU A 348 -15.70 -19.52 34.13
N ARG A 349 -14.45 -19.69 34.54
CA ARG A 349 -13.31 -19.86 33.64
C ARG A 349 -13.10 -21.33 33.33
N VAL A 350 -12.59 -21.64 32.14
CA VAL A 350 -12.19 -23.01 31.80
C VAL A 350 -10.86 -23.33 32.49
N ASN A 351 -10.84 -24.47 33.17
CA ASN A 351 -9.64 -25.07 33.73
C ASN A 351 -9.47 -26.48 33.16
N TYR A 352 -8.25 -26.85 32.82
CA TYR A 352 -7.92 -28.19 32.37
C TYR A 352 -7.29 -28.97 33.53
N THR A 353 -7.69 -30.23 33.69
CA THR A 353 -7.00 -31.14 34.60
C THR A 353 -5.59 -31.42 34.10
N ASP A 354 -4.79 -32.02 34.98
CA ASP A 354 -3.56 -32.68 34.56
C ASP A 354 -3.83 -33.72 33.46
N LYS A 355 -2.77 -34.06 32.72
CA LYS A 355 -2.84 -35.07 31.66
C LYS A 355 -3.25 -36.41 32.29
N LEU A 356 -4.33 -36.97 31.77
CA LEU A 356 -4.80 -38.32 32.08
C LEU A 356 -3.82 -39.36 31.48
N LYS A 357 -3.88 -40.62 31.94
CA LYS A 357 -3.02 -41.72 31.46
C LYS A 357 -3.12 -41.96 29.94
N ASN A 358 -4.23 -41.58 29.32
CA ASN A 358 -4.46 -41.66 27.87
C ASN A 358 -3.97 -40.42 27.09
N GLY A 359 -3.25 -39.50 27.74
CA GLY A 359 -2.70 -38.28 27.12
C GLY A 359 -3.71 -37.13 26.95
N THR A 360 -4.99 -37.33 27.24
CA THR A 360 -6.03 -36.29 27.16
C THR A 360 -6.12 -35.47 28.45
N ARG A 361 -6.79 -34.32 28.41
CA ARG A 361 -7.08 -33.48 29.59
C ARG A 361 -8.58 -33.28 29.70
N ALA A 362 -9.15 -33.49 30.89
CA ALA A 362 -10.53 -33.15 31.14
C ALA A 362 -10.65 -31.64 31.35
N ALA A 363 -11.67 -31.02 30.76
CA ALA A 363 -11.95 -29.60 30.95
C ALA A 363 -13.10 -29.41 31.94
N ARG A 364 -13.01 -28.39 32.78
CA ARG A 364 -14.06 -27.98 33.71
C ARG A 364 -14.27 -26.48 33.64
N TYR A 365 -15.51 -26.05 33.77
CA TYR A 365 -15.84 -24.68 34.10
C TYR A 365 -15.72 -24.53 35.63
N VAL A 366 -14.94 -23.55 36.08
CA VAL A 366 -14.65 -23.30 37.51
C VAL A 366 -14.89 -21.83 37.81
N CYS A 367 -15.56 -21.52 38.92
CA CYS A 367 -15.77 -20.15 39.36
C CYS A 367 -14.45 -19.35 39.38
N SER A 368 -14.45 -18.18 38.73
CA SER A 368 -13.26 -17.34 38.54
C SER A 368 -12.94 -16.42 39.72
N ALA A 369 -13.80 -16.34 40.74
CA ALA A 369 -13.59 -15.51 41.92
C ALA A 369 -12.22 -15.76 42.57
N SER A 370 -11.61 -14.72 43.13
CA SER A 370 -10.35 -14.81 43.89
C SER A 370 -10.51 -15.70 45.14
N ALA A 371 -9.39 -16.06 45.78
CA ALA A 371 -9.46 -16.81 47.04
C ALA A 371 -10.18 -15.97 48.11
N GLY A 372 -11.13 -16.57 48.83
CA GLY A 372 -11.93 -15.89 49.86
C GLY A 372 -13.15 -15.08 49.35
N ALA A 373 -13.24 -14.74 48.05
CA ALA A 373 -14.32 -13.90 47.51
C ALA A 373 -15.61 -14.65 47.18
N CYS A 374 -15.62 -15.99 47.20
CA CYS A 374 -16.80 -16.80 46.91
C CYS A 374 -17.05 -17.79 48.05
N PRO A 375 -18.23 -17.75 48.71
CA PRO A 375 -18.56 -18.65 49.83
C PRO A 375 -18.48 -20.14 49.46
N LYS A 376 -18.87 -20.47 48.22
CA LYS A 376 -18.84 -21.84 47.69
C LYS A 376 -18.62 -21.82 46.19
N LYS A 377 -17.36 -22.05 45.78
CA LYS A 377 -16.97 -22.09 44.36
C LYS A 377 -17.60 -23.29 43.68
N VAL A 378 -18.36 -23.03 42.61
CA VAL A 378 -18.91 -24.09 41.76
C VAL A 378 -17.87 -24.53 40.73
N SER A 379 -17.90 -25.82 40.42
CA SER A 379 -17.22 -26.42 39.27
C SER A 379 -18.12 -27.45 38.61
N ILE A 380 -18.03 -27.54 37.29
CA ILE A 380 -18.82 -28.46 36.46
C ILE A 380 -17.98 -28.93 35.26
N HIS A 381 -18.20 -30.17 34.82
CA HIS A 381 -17.45 -30.76 33.71
C HIS A 381 -17.86 -30.09 32.39
N ALA A 382 -16.88 -29.62 31.61
CA ALA A 382 -17.14 -28.78 30.45
C ALA A 382 -17.92 -29.51 29.37
N VAL A 383 -17.49 -30.73 28.99
CA VAL A 383 -18.16 -31.51 27.94
C VAL A 383 -19.61 -31.82 28.30
N MET A 384 -19.87 -32.22 29.56
CA MET A 384 -21.25 -32.55 29.97
C MET A 384 -22.15 -31.31 29.95
N LEU A 385 -21.63 -30.17 30.39
CA LEU A 385 -22.38 -28.92 30.37
C LEU A 385 -22.63 -28.43 28.93
N GLU A 386 -21.62 -28.52 28.08
CA GLU A 386 -21.72 -28.13 26.67
C GLU A 386 -22.73 -29.00 25.92
N ASP A 387 -22.70 -30.32 26.11
CA ASP A 387 -23.64 -31.24 25.47
C ASP A 387 -25.07 -31.01 25.97
N TYR A 388 -25.25 -30.80 27.29
CA TYR A 388 -26.56 -30.49 27.87
C TYR A 388 -27.13 -29.19 27.30
N VAL A 389 -26.37 -28.09 27.38
CA VAL A 389 -26.83 -26.78 26.88
C VAL A 389 -27.06 -26.79 25.38
N SER A 390 -26.25 -27.52 24.60
CA SER A 390 -26.45 -27.65 23.16
C SER A 390 -27.74 -28.38 22.82
N LYS A 391 -28.09 -29.43 23.57
CA LYS A 391 -29.36 -30.15 23.40
C LYS A 391 -30.55 -29.26 23.74
N GLU A 392 -30.51 -28.61 24.90
CA GLU A 392 -31.57 -27.68 25.33
C GLU A 392 -31.71 -26.52 24.33
N PHE A 393 -30.59 -25.96 23.86
CA PHE A 393 -30.59 -24.90 22.85
C PHE A 393 -31.26 -25.35 21.54
N LEU A 394 -30.92 -26.52 21.03
CA LEU A 394 -31.52 -27.03 19.79
C LEU A 394 -32.98 -27.44 19.97
N ALA A 395 -33.37 -27.94 21.15
CA ALA A 395 -34.76 -28.26 21.46
C ALA A 395 -35.62 -26.98 21.55
N VAL A 396 -35.11 -25.93 22.19
CA VAL A 396 -35.84 -24.67 22.38
C VAL A 396 -35.80 -23.81 21.12
N ALA A 397 -34.64 -23.67 20.47
CA ALA A 397 -34.43 -22.70 19.40
C ALA A 397 -34.23 -23.29 18.00
N GLY A 398 -34.03 -24.61 17.87
CA GLY A 398 -33.55 -25.23 16.63
C GLY A 398 -34.42 -24.97 15.39
N GLY A 399 -35.74 -24.93 15.55
CA GLY A 399 -36.69 -24.65 14.46
C GLY A 399 -36.92 -23.17 14.16
N MET A 400 -36.30 -22.27 14.93
CA MET A 400 -36.50 -20.82 14.77
C MET A 400 -35.55 -20.27 13.72
N GLU A 401 -36.01 -19.25 12.99
CA GLU A 401 -35.21 -18.55 12.00
C GLU A 401 -34.16 -17.66 12.69
N VAL A 402 -32.93 -17.68 12.18
CA VAL A 402 -31.86 -16.82 12.71
C VAL A 402 -32.01 -15.42 12.12
N PHE A 403 -32.16 -14.43 13.00
CA PHE A 403 -32.14 -13.03 12.63
C PHE A 403 -30.81 -12.39 13.04
N GLU A 404 -30.20 -11.65 12.12
CA GLU A 404 -29.03 -10.84 12.40
C GLU A 404 -29.49 -9.42 12.73
N ILE A 405 -29.10 -8.93 13.91
CA ILE A 405 -29.32 -7.54 14.30
C ILE A 405 -28.27 -6.68 13.60
N ARG A 406 -28.71 -5.85 12.65
CA ARG A 406 -27.89 -4.79 12.06
C ARG A 406 -28.25 -3.48 12.74
N GLU A 407 -27.34 -3.00 13.58
CA GLU A 407 -27.41 -1.62 14.07
C GLU A 407 -26.90 -0.70 12.97
N SER A 408 -27.82 -0.04 12.26
CA SER A 408 -27.44 1.07 11.39
C SER A 408 -27.70 2.38 12.14
N ARG A 409 -26.64 3.16 12.33
CA ARG A 409 -26.82 4.59 12.62
C ARG A 409 -27.12 5.25 11.30
N ARG A 410 -28.23 5.98 11.20
CA ARG A 410 -28.44 6.85 10.03
C ARG A 410 -27.36 7.94 10.04
N ASP A 411 -26.63 8.02 8.93
CA ASP A 411 -25.88 9.17 8.41
C ASP A 411 -24.77 9.76 9.32
N THR A 412 -23.80 8.92 9.72
CA THR A 412 -22.58 9.43 10.38
C THR A 412 -21.38 9.55 9.43
N GLY A 413 -21.45 8.94 8.25
CA GLY A 413 -20.37 9.00 7.28
C GLY A 413 -20.22 10.37 6.65
N GLU A 414 -21.31 11.09 6.35
CA GLU A 414 -21.20 12.46 5.85
C GLU A 414 -20.53 13.37 6.91
N LEU A 415 -20.94 13.26 8.18
CA LEU A 415 -20.31 14.00 9.28
C LEU A 415 -18.81 13.65 9.43
N ALA A 416 -18.47 12.36 9.35
CA ALA A 416 -17.08 11.91 9.40
C ALA A 416 -16.26 12.45 8.22
N GLN A 417 -16.84 12.50 7.01
CA GLN A 417 -16.20 13.08 5.82
C GLN A 417 -15.99 14.58 5.97
N VAL A 418 -16.99 15.31 6.46
CA VAL A 418 -16.88 16.75 6.74
C VAL A 418 -15.77 16.99 7.76
N GLN A 419 -15.74 16.24 8.86
CA GLN A 419 -14.69 16.36 9.88
C GLN A 419 -13.29 16.04 9.33
N GLN A 420 -13.17 15.05 8.43
CA GLN A 420 -11.93 14.74 7.75
C GLN A 420 -11.52 15.86 6.79
N ALA A 421 -12.47 16.45 6.06
CA ALA A 421 -12.24 17.57 5.15
C ALA A 421 -11.79 18.85 5.90
N ILE A 422 -12.38 19.12 7.07
CA ILE A 422 -11.95 20.20 7.98
C ILE A 422 -10.48 19.99 8.38
N THR A 423 -10.16 18.79 8.86
CA THR A 423 -8.79 18.45 9.30
C THR A 423 -7.78 18.57 8.16
N ALA A 424 -8.13 18.08 6.97
CA ALA A 424 -7.28 18.16 5.78
C ALA A 424 -7.09 19.60 5.30
N THR A 425 -8.15 20.41 5.29
CA THR A 425 -8.12 21.82 4.88
C THR A 425 -7.30 22.66 5.86
N ALA A 426 -7.46 22.46 7.17
CA ALA A 426 -6.64 23.11 8.19
C ALA A 426 -5.15 22.75 8.04
N ALA A 427 -4.85 21.47 7.78
CA ALA A 427 -3.48 21.04 7.53
C ALA A 427 -2.89 21.64 6.24
N ASP A 428 -3.70 22.01 5.25
CA ASP A 428 -3.22 22.62 3.99
C ASP A 428 -2.70 24.04 4.22
N MET A 429 -3.20 24.74 5.26
CA MET A 429 -2.77 26.11 5.59
C MET A 429 -1.30 26.19 6.01
N ALA A 430 -0.73 25.07 6.52
CA ALA A 430 0.68 24.99 6.90
C ALA A 430 1.64 24.78 5.71
N ILE A 431 1.11 24.61 4.49
CA ILE A 431 1.93 24.39 3.29
C ILE A 431 2.50 25.73 2.80
N PRO A 432 3.81 25.85 2.53
CA PRO A 432 4.40 27.07 1.97
C PRO A 432 3.74 27.49 0.65
N GLY A 433 3.30 28.75 0.58
CA GLY A 433 2.63 29.29 -0.60
C GLY A 433 1.16 28.89 -0.76
N ALA A 434 0.52 28.37 0.29
CA ALA A 434 -0.92 28.11 0.31
C ALA A 434 -1.74 29.41 0.19
N ASP A 435 -2.86 29.33 -0.53
CA ASP A 435 -3.86 30.40 -0.57
C ASP A 435 -4.71 30.36 0.71
N ILE A 436 -4.27 31.11 1.71
CA ILE A 436 -4.90 31.15 3.04
C ILE A 436 -6.35 31.67 2.96
N ALA A 437 -6.64 32.60 2.05
CA ALA A 437 -7.98 33.17 1.92
C ALA A 437 -8.97 32.13 1.38
N ALA A 438 -8.60 31.43 0.30
CA ALA A 438 -9.44 30.37 -0.26
C ALA A 438 -9.65 29.20 0.74
N LEU A 439 -8.61 28.82 1.48
CA LEU A 439 -8.71 27.76 2.49
C LEU A 439 -9.59 28.18 3.69
N ALA A 440 -9.50 29.44 4.13
CA ALA A 440 -10.36 29.96 5.20
C ALA A 440 -11.84 29.98 4.79
N SER A 441 -12.16 30.40 3.56
CA SER A 441 -13.53 30.34 3.04
C SER A 441 -14.09 28.92 3.08
N ARG A 442 -13.33 27.94 2.55
CA ARG A 442 -13.75 26.53 2.58
C ARG A 442 -13.96 26.01 4.00
N LEU A 443 -13.09 26.40 4.95
CA LEU A 443 -13.22 25.96 6.33
C LEU A 443 -14.53 26.46 6.97
N THR A 444 -14.93 27.69 6.66
CA THR A 444 -16.22 28.25 7.08
C THR A 444 -17.40 27.42 6.53
N ASP A 445 -17.38 27.09 5.24
CA ASP A 445 -18.43 26.29 4.61
C ASP A 445 -18.53 24.88 5.23
N LEU A 446 -17.38 24.24 5.47
CA LEU A 446 -17.32 22.93 6.10
C LEU A 446 -17.79 22.95 7.56
N HIS A 447 -17.45 24.01 8.33
CA HIS A 447 -17.95 24.16 9.70
C HIS A 447 -19.47 24.34 9.73
N ALA A 448 -20.03 25.16 8.83
CA ALA A 448 -21.47 25.33 8.71
C ALA A 448 -22.17 24.02 8.34
N ARG A 449 -21.58 23.22 7.44
CA ARG A 449 -22.11 21.89 7.10
C ARG A 449 -22.07 20.93 8.28
N ARG A 450 -20.98 20.95 9.06
CA ARG A 450 -20.86 20.13 10.29
C ARG A 450 -21.98 20.47 11.27
N GLU A 451 -22.19 21.75 11.56
CA GLU A 451 -23.25 22.20 12.48
C GLU A 451 -24.64 21.77 12.00
N ALA A 452 -24.91 21.86 10.69
CA ALA A 452 -26.17 21.40 10.11
C ALA A 452 -26.38 19.88 10.26
N LEU A 453 -25.33 19.07 10.09
CA LEU A 453 -25.40 17.62 10.27
C LEU A 453 -25.52 17.22 11.76
N GLU A 454 -24.82 17.91 12.66
CA GLU A 454 -24.90 17.68 14.12
C GLU A 454 -26.28 18.03 14.70
N ALA A 455 -27.02 18.93 14.05
CA ALA A 455 -28.38 19.29 14.45
C ALA A 455 -29.44 18.21 14.14
N VAL A 456 -29.11 17.21 13.30
CA VAL A 456 -30.03 16.12 12.96
C VAL A 456 -29.98 15.02 14.05
N PRO A 457 -31.10 14.66 14.70
CA PRO A 457 -31.11 13.60 15.71
C PRO A 457 -30.71 12.25 15.12
N VAL A 458 -29.72 11.59 15.73
CA VAL A 458 -29.26 10.26 15.31
C VAL A 458 -30.30 9.21 15.70
N GLU A 459 -31.11 8.79 14.73
CA GLU A 459 -32.02 7.66 14.90
C GLU A 459 -31.23 6.36 14.71
N THR A 460 -31.10 5.56 15.77
CA THR A 460 -30.49 4.24 15.69
C THR A 460 -31.56 3.27 15.18
N VAL A 461 -31.44 2.84 13.92
CA VAL A 461 -32.35 1.85 13.34
C VAL A 461 -31.72 0.48 13.56
N VAL A 462 -32.31 -0.26 14.49
CA VAL A 462 -32.00 -1.67 14.73
C VAL A 462 -32.85 -2.48 13.75
N GLU A 463 -32.26 -2.89 12.63
CA GLU A 463 -32.96 -3.72 11.65
C GLU A 463 -32.64 -5.20 11.90
N SER A 464 -33.69 -6.01 12.02
CA SER A 464 -33.59 -7.47 12.18
C SER A 464 -33.67 -8.11 10.79
N VAL A 465 -32.53 -8.49 10.23
CA VAL A 465 -32.46 -9.12 8.89
C VAL A 465 -32.52 -10.64 9.05
N SER A 466 -33.51 -11.29 8.41
CA SER A 466 -33.54 -12.75 8.35
C SER A 466 -32.32 -13.27 7.58
N THR A 467 -31.68 -14.29 8.12
CA THR A 467 -30.55 -14.98 7.47
C THR A 467 -31.00 -16.09 6.51
N GLY A 468 -32.29 -16.43 6.48
CA GLY A 468 -32.84 -17.52 5.67
C GLY A 468 -32.44 -18.93 6.12
N GLU A 469 -31.75 -19.07 7.26
CA GLU A 469 -31.41 -20.35 7.89
C GLU A 469 -32.05 -20.47 9.28
N THR A 470 -32.38 -21.69 9.68
CA THR A 470 -32.81 -22.01 11.04
C THR A 470 -31.61 -22.11 12.00
N PHE A 471 -31.84 -21.98 13.31
CA PHE A 471 -30.75 -22.15 14.28
C PHE A 471 -30.11 -23.55 14.20
N ALA A 472 -30.85 -24.60 13.83
CA ALA A 472 -30.30 -25.94 13.64
C ALA A 472 -29.34 -26.01 12.43
N GLU A 473 -29.72 -25.45 11.28
CA GLU A 473 -28.86 -25.40 10.09
C GLU A 473 -27.62 -24.53 10.34
N ALA A 474 -27.82 -23.35 10.96
CA ALA A 474 -26.73 -22.47 11.36
C ALA A 474 -25.79 -23.15 12.37
N TRP A 475 -26.33 -23.99 13.26
CA TRP A 475 -25.54 -24.72 14.25
C TRP A 475 -24.61 -25.76 13.61
N GLU A 476 -25.09 -26.51 12.63
CA GLU A 476 -24.27 -27.49 11.91
C GLU A 476 -23.12 -26.84 11.15
N ASN A 477 -23.41 -25.71 10.48
CA ASN A 477 -22.47 -25.03 9.59
C ASN A 477 -21.44 -24.13 10.32
N ARG A 478 -21.69 -23.77 11.58
CA ARG A 478 -20.83 -22.84 12.33
C ARG A 478 -19.82 -23.57 13.24
N ASP A 479 -18.66 -22.94 13.40
CA ASP A 479 -17.63 -23.38 14.33
C ASP A 479 -17.99 -23.08 15.81
N THR A 480 -17.13 -23.46 16.76
CA THR A 480 -17.37 -23.25 18.20
C THR A 480 -17.56 -21.78 18.59
N ALA A 481 -17.04 -20.83 17.81
CA ALA A 481 -17.26 -19.41 18.05
C ALA A 481 -18.65 -18.99 17.54
N GLY A 482 -19.01 -19.38 16.31
CA GLY A 482 -20.33 -19.10 15.74
C GLY A 482 -21.47 -19.73 16.55
N ARG A 483 -21.33 -20.99 16.99
CA ARG A 483 -22.29 -21.68 17.86
C ARG A 483 -22.51 -20.97 19.20
N ARG A 484 -21.44 -20.39 19.75
CA ARG A 484 -21.55 -19.60 20.99
C ARG A 484 -22.35 -18.32 20.77
N THR A 485 -22.15 -17.65 19.64
CA THR A 485 -22.93 -16.46 19.28
C THR A 485 -24.42 -16.81 19.15
N LEU A 486 -24.75 -17.96 18.54
CA LEU A 486 -26.12 -18.44 18.46
C LEU A 486 -26.75 -18.69 19.84
N ILE A 487 -26.04 -19.35 20.76
CA ILE A 487 -26.53 -19.51 22.14
C ILE A 487 -26.72 -18.14 22.80
N ALA A 488 -25.73 -17.25 22.66
CA ALA A 488 -25.80 -15.93 23.30
C ALA A 488 -26.97 -15.07 22.80
N SER A 489 -27.37 -15.19 21.52
CA SER A 489 -28.46 -14.39 20.94
C SER A 489 -29.83 -14.76 21.52
N VAL A 490 -29.99 -15.95 22.07
CA VAL A 490 -31.26 -16.44 22.64
C VAL A 490 -31.28 -16.46 24.17
N LEU A 491 -30.24 -15.96 24.84
CA LEU A 491 -30.19 -15.84 26.31
C LEU A 491 -30.52 -14.42 26.80
N ASN A 492 -31.27 -14.32 27.90
CA ASN A 492 -31.59 -13.09 28.64
C ASN A 492 -30.62 -12.83 29.80
N GLY A 493 -29.46 -13.47 29.79
CA GLY A 493 -28.49 -13.45 30.86
C GLY A 493 -27.44 -14.55 30.68
N ARG A 494 -26.62 -14.78 31.70
CA ARG A 494 -25.70 -15.92 31.71
C ARG A 494 -26.39 -17.16 32.27
N ILE A 495 -25.92 -18.32 31.82
CA ILE A 495 -26.32 -19.62 32.36
C ILE A 495 -25.78 -19.73 33.79
N VAL A 496 -26.69 -19.88 34.75
CA VAL A 496 -26.35 -19.95 36.17
C VAL A 496 -26.10 -21.39 36.56
N VAL A 497 -24.92 -21.65 37.16
CA VAL A 497 -24.52 -22.97 37.63
C VAL A 497 -24.64 -23.04 39.15
N ASN A 498 -25.49 -23.94 39.65
CA ASN A 498 -25.69 -24.19 41.07
C ASN A 498 -24.55 -25.05 41.67
N PRO A 499 -24.49 -25.30 42.99
CA PRO A 499 -23.60 -26.29 43.58
C PRO A 499 -24.04 -27.73 43.29
N ALA A 500 -23.12 -28.70 43.36
CA ALA A 500 -23.44 -30.11 43.10
C ALA A 500 -24.35 -30.71 44.18
N PRO A 501 -25.45 -31.39 43.79
CA PRO A 501 -26.10 -32.32 44.70
C PRO A 501 -25.12 -33.46 45.04
N ARG A 502 -25.26 -34.04 46.25
CA ARG A 502 -24.39 -35.12 46.69
C ARG A 502 -24.79 -36.42 45.96
N GLY A 503 -23.82 -37.12 45.37
CA GLY A 503 -23.97 -38.50 44.90
C GLY A 503 -24.35 -38.70 43.43
N THR A 504 -24.56 -37.63 42.65
CA THR A 504 -25.04 -37.75 41.26
C THR A 504 -23.90 -37.59 40.24
N ARG A 505 -23.92 -38.42 39.19
CA ARG A 505 -22.92 -38.41 38.10
C ARG A 505 -23.41 -37.72 36.82
N GLN A 506 -24.68 -37.33 36.77
CA GLN A 506 -25.30 -36.62 35.66
C GLN A 506 -25.64 -35.18 36.06
N ILE A 507 -25.84 -34.32 35.07
CA ILE A 507 -26.34 -32.96 35.30
C ILE A 507 -27.86 -33.09 35.45
N GLU A 508 -28.38 -32.75 36.62
CA GLU A 508 -29.82 -32.63 36.87
C GLU A 508 -30.29 -31.22 36.49
N ASP A 509 -31.56 -31.06 36.15
CA ASP A 509 -32.13 -29.77 35.75
C ASP A 509 -32.01 -28.72 36.86
N SER A 510 -32.13 -29.15 38.13
CA SER A 510 -31.91 -28.31 39.31
C SER A 510 -30.48 -27.73 39.41
N ARG A 511 -29.53 -28.28 38.63
CA ARG A 511 -28.13 -27.88 38.63
C ARG A 511 -27.87 -26.61 37.82
N LEU A 512 -28.74 -26.30 36.87
CA LEU A 512 -28.56 -25.23 35.89
C LEU A 512 -29.83 -24.39 35.80
N TYR A 513 -29.65 -23.08 35.70
CA TYR A 513 -30.71 -22.19 35.26
C TYR A 513 -30.25 -21.52 33.97
N ILE A 514 -30.98 -21.79 32.88
CA ILE A 514 -30.69 -21.22 31.57
C ILE A 514 -31.75 -20.14 31.29
N PRO A 515 -31.38 -18.85 31.33
CA PRO A 515 -32.33 -17.78 31.11
C PRO A 515 -32.57 -17.61 29.60
N TRP A 516 -33.41 -18.46 29.00
CA TRP A 516 -33.85 -18.23 27.62
C TRP A 516 -34.56 -16.88 27.51
N ARG A 517 -34.38 -16.16 26.40
CA ARG A 517 -35.10 -14.89 26.13
C ARG A 517 -36.59 -15.09 26.05
N TRP A 518 -37.02 -16.30 25.73
CA TRP A 518 -38.41 -16.65 25.51
C TRP A 518 -38.77 -17.59 26.66
N THR A 519 -39.86 -17.31 27.36
CA THR A 519 -40.47 -18.33 28.23
C THR A 519 -40.87 -19.48 27.32
N ALA A 520 -40.55 -20.72 27.72
CA ALA A 520 -40.94 -21.91 26.97
C ALA A 520 -42.39 -21.76 26.48
N PRO A 521 -42.71 -22.06 25.21
CA PRO A 521 -44.10 -22.19 24.83
C PRO A 521 -44.72 -23.20 25.79
N ASP A 522 -45.87 -22.84 26.33
CA ASP A 522 -46.59 -23.65 27.31
C ASP A 522 -46.99 -24.94 26.59
N LEU A 523 -46.11 -25.95 26.64
CA LEU A 523 -46.27 -27.22 25.96
C LEU A 523 -47.55 -27.92 26.42
N GLU A 524 -48.02 -27.63 27.64
CA GLU A 524 -49.33 -28.06 28.12
C GLU A 524 -50.49 -27.33 27.41
N ALA A 525 -50.36 -26.05 27.06
CA ALA A 525 -51.40 -25.32 26.32
C ALA A 525 -51.49 -25.78 24.85
N GLU A 526 -50.35 -26.02 24.19
CA GLU A 526 -50.35 -26.55 22.81
C GLU A 526 -50.82 -28.02 22.73
N LEU A 527 -50.52 -28.84 23.74
CA LEU A 527 -51.06 -30.21 23.82
C LEU A 527 -52.57 -30.21 24.15
N VAL A 528 -53.06 -29.26 24.96
CA VAL A 528 -54.49 -29.09 25.23
C VAL A 528 -55.24 -28.54 24.02
N ASP A 529 -54.64 -27.65 23.23
CA ASP A 529 -55.24 -27.15 21.99
C ASP A 529 -55.17 -28.20 20.86
N ALA A 530 -54.11 -29.01 20.78
CA ALA A 530 -54.06 -30.17 19.88
C ALA A 530 -55.09 -31.25 20.26
N ALA A 531 -55.30 -31.50 21.55
CA ALA A 531 -56.32 -32.44 22.04
C ALA A 531 -57.77 -31.90 21.98
N ARG A 532 -57.96 -30.61 21.66
CA ARG A 532 -59.26 -29.99 21.36
C ARG A 532 -59.54 -29.90 19.85
N ALA A 533 -58.53 -30.14 19.03
CA ALA A 533 -58.61 -30.13 17.57
C ALA A 533 -58.85 -31.53 16.96
N ASP A 534 -58.80 -32.59 17.79
CA ASP A 534 -59.34 -33.94 17.53
C ASP A 534 -60.68 -34.13 18.28
#